data_AF-A0A485AKH4-F1
#
_entry.id   AF-A0A485AKH4-F1
#
_cell.length_a   1.000
_cell.length_b   1.000
_cell.length_c   1.000
_cell.angle_alpha   90.00
_cell.angle_beta   90.00
_cell.angle_gamma   90.00
#
_symmetry.space_group_name_H-M   'P 1'
#
loop_
_entity.id
_entity.type
_entity.pdbx_description
1 polymer ?
#
loop_
_entity_poly.entity_id
_entity_poly.type
_entity_poly.pdbx_seq_one_letter_code
_entity_poly.pdbx_strand_id
1 'polypeptide(L)'
;MTAGKDAIFTLGDSAKEYKSSSNTLDSLVDGVSIKLTSTTEANKPLIISIDTDTTETQNQVQAFLDAYNSLRETVAGMTATGSGSDSRGAFAGDASISALTSELSNMLRGTFGEQNMSKFGISADKDGKLKIDSKVLEEQLKNDPQTVAQFFNGNDGLIKSMDKSLDKYLSSSSGLLKGRQETARSPEDGTSTTKPKK
;
A
#
# COMPACT_ATOMS: atom_id res chain seq x y z
N MET A 1 8.16 9.66 -48.88
CA MET A 1 7.55 9.63 -47.53
C MET A 1 6.79 8.32 -47.40
N THR A 2 7.05 7.53 -46.37
CA THR A 2 6.32 6.27 -46.14
C THR A 2 5.00 6.61 -45.46
N ALA A 3 3.88 6.25 -46.07
CA ALA A 3 2.57 6.40 -45.44
C ALA A 3 2.53 5.53 -44.16
N GLY A 4 1.99 6.09 -43.07
CA GLY A 4 1.72 5.32 -41.86
C GLY A 4 0.76 4.18 -42.18
N LYS A 5 1.04 2.99 -41.63
CA LYS A 5 0.19 1.82 -41.77
C LYS A 5 -0.31 1.42 -40.39
N ASP A 6 -1.59 1.11 -40.28
CA ASP A 6 -2.15 0.52 -39.08
C ASP A 6 -1.52 -0.87 -38.84
N ALA A 7 -1.33 -1.21 -37.58
CA ALA A 7 -1.06 -2.58 -37.16
C ALA A 7 -2.31 -3.42 -37.40
N ILE A 8 -2.12 -4.62 -37.97
CA ILE A 8 -3.19 -5.60 -38.22
C ILE A 8 -2.85 -6.87 -37.45
N PHE A 9 -3.79 -7.36 -36.64
CA PHE A 9 -3.58 -8.56 -35.82
C PHE A 9 -4.88 -9.35 -35.64
N THR A 10 -4.76 -10.62 -35.29
CA THR A 10 -5.88 -11.49 -34.88
C THR A 10 -5.71 -11.90 -33.41
N LEU A 11 -6.80 -12.26 -32.74
CA LEU A 11 -6.79 -12.67 -31.33
C LEU A 11 -7.65 -13.93 -31.14
N GLY A 12 -7.12 -14.89 -30.38
CA GLY A 12 -7.74 -16.20 -30.16
C GLY A 12 -7.87 -17.01 -31.46
N ASP A 13 -8.78 -17.99 -31.46
CA ASP A 13 -9.06 -18.83 -32.63
C ASP A 13 -9.94 -18.13 -33.70
N SER A 14 -10.23 -16.84 -33.52
CA SER A 14 -11.06 -16.10 -34.47
C SER A 14 -10.24 -15.57 -35.64
N ALA A 15 -10.74 -15.76 -36.87
CA ALA A 15 -10.16 -15.16 -38.08
C ALA A 15 -10.45 -13.65 -38.22
N LYS A 16 -10.92 -13.00 -37.14
CA LYS A 16 -11.29 -11.58 -37.16
C LYS A 16 -10.04 -10.72 -37.05
N GLU A 17 -9.84 -9.87 -38.04
CA GLU A 17 -8.76 -8.89 -38.05
C GLU A 17 -9.14 -7.65 -37.22
N TYR A 18 -8.24 -7.25 -36.35
CA TYR A 18 -8.26 -6.00 -35.61
C TYR A 18 -7.23 -5.05 -36.20
N LYS A 19 -7.54 -3.75 -36.20
CA LYS A 19 -6.66 -2.69 -36.68
C LYS A 19 -6.36 -1.72 -35.54
N SER A 20 -5.11 -1.29 -35.44
CA SER A 20 -4.68 -0.29 -34.48
C SER A 20 -3.77 0.72 -35.17
N SER A 21 -3.98 2.01 -34.91
CA SER A 21 -3.07 3.06 -35.37
C SER A 21 -1.74 3.10 -34.60
N SER A 22 -1.60 2.27 -33.54
CA SER A 22 -0.40 2.14 -32.70
C SER A 22 0.05 0.68 -32.60
N ASN A 23 1.36 0.47 -32.49
CA ASN A 23 1.94 -0.83 -32.17
C ASN A 23 1.85 -1.19 -30.68
N THR A 24 1.41 -0.26 -29.83
CA THR A 24 1.10 -0.54 -28.42
C THR A 24 -0.40 -0.65 -28.26
N LEU A 25 -0.85 -1.78 -27.73
CA LEU A 25 -2.25 -2.15 -27.53
C LEU A 25 -2.54 -2.19 -26.02
N ASP A 26 -2.95 -1.05 -25.46
CA ASP A 26 -3.20 -0.93 -24.01
C ASP A 26 -4.65 -1.26 -23.62
N SER A 27 -5.57 -1.28 -24.58
CA SER A 27 -7.02 -1.44 -24.33
C SER A 27 -7.58 -2.76 -24.86
N LEU A 28 -6.71 -3.69 -25.29
CA LEU A 28 -7.14 -4.96 -25.85
C LEU A 28 -7.58 -5.94 -24.76
N VAL A 29 -6.84 -5.99 -23.66
CA VAL A 29 -7.14 -6.77 -22.47
C VAL A 29 -6.92 -5.86 -21.26
N ASP A 30 -7.88 -5.83 -20.35
CA ASP A 30 -7.78 -4.97 -19.17
C ASP A 30 -6.56 -5.36 -18.32
N GLY A 31 -5.78 -4.35 -17.92
CA GLY A 31 -4.52 -4.55 -17.18
C GLY A 31 -3.33 -5.08 -17.98
N VAL A 32 -3.42 -5.21 -19.32
CA VAL A 32 -2.32 -5.73 -20.16
C VAL A 32 -1.95 -4.74 -21.25
N SER A 33 -0.67 -4.35 -21.30
CA SER A 33 -0.10 -3.61 -22.42
C SER A 33 0.64 -4.57 -23.35
N ILE A 34 0.19 -4.67 -24.60
CA ILE A 34 0.85 -5.53 -25.60
C ILE A 34 1.56 -4.65 -26.62
N LYS A 35 2.89 -4.83 -26.74
CA LYS A 35 3.70 -4.14 -27.75
C LYS A 35 4.01 -5.05 -28.93
N LEU A 36 3.47 -4.73 -30.09
CA LEU A 36 3.75 -5.39 -31.36
C LEU A 36 5.13 -4.96 -31.88
N THR A 37 6.05 -5.91 -31.96
CA THR A 37 7.44 -5.65 -32.39
C THR A 37 7.71 -6.13 -33.81
N SER A 38 7.10 -7.26 -34.20
CA SER A 38 7.27 -7.91 -35.50
C SER A 38 6.04 -8.75 -35.85
N THR A 39 5.87 -9.09 -37.13
CA THR A 39 4.86 -10.04 -37.59
C THR A 39 5.23 -11.47 -37.19
N THR A 40 4.25 -12.26 -36.75
CA THR A 40 4.41 -13.69 -36.48
C THR A 40 4.55 -14.49 -37.78
N GLU A 41 5.23 -15.64 -37.73
CA GLU A 41 5.31 -16.56 -38.87
C GLU A 41 3.92 -17.10 -39.25
N ALA A 42 3.73 -17.38 -40.54
CA ALA A 42 2.49 -17.96 -41.02
C ALA A 42 2.19 -19.29 -40.31
N ASN A 43 0.95 -19.44 -39.82
CA ASN A 43 0.48 -20.60 -39.06
C ASN A 43 1.23 -20.90 -37.74
N LYS A 44 1.96 -19.92 -37.20
CA LYS A 44 2.60 -20.02 -35.87
C LYS A 44 2.22 -18.80 -35.01
N PRO A 45 1.01 -18.78 -34.43
CA PRO A 45 0.60 -17.70 -33.55
C PRO A 45 1.47 -17.66 -32.29
N LEU A 46 1.70 -16.46 -31.76
CA LEU A 46 2.34 -16.29 -30.45
C LEU A 46 1.29 -16.55 -29.36
N ILE A 47 1.58 -17.51 -28.47
CA ILE A 47 0.75 -17.76 -27.28
C ILE A 47 1.30 -16.91 -26.14
N ILE A 48 0.46 -16.04 -25.60
CA ILE A 48 0.77 -15.21 -24.43
C ILE A 48 0.02 -15.82 -23.24
N SER A 49 0.76 -16.39 -22.28
CA SER A 49 0.21 -16.78 -20.98
C SER A 49 0.40 -15.61 -20.01
N ILE A 50 -0.69 -15.17 -19.39
CA ILE A 50 -0.65 -14.16 -18.33
C ILE A 50 -0.93 -14.90 -17.05
N ASP A 51 0.11 -15.08 -16.25
CA ASP A 51 0.04 -15.73 -14.95
C ASP A 51 0.22 -14.71 -13.84
N THR A 52 -0.42 -14.96 -12.70
CA THR A 52 -0.25 -14.10 -11.51
C THR A 52 1.12 -14.34 -10.91
N ASP A 53 1.90 -13.27 -10.69
CA ASP A 53 3.15 -13.36 -9.94
C ASP A 53 2.85 -13.48 -8.43
N THR A 54 2.64 -14.73 -8.01
CA THR A 54 2.31 -15.04 -6.62
C THR A 54 3.46 -14.77 -5.67
N THR A 55 4.71 -14.89 -6.15
CA THR A 55 5.91 -14.72 -5.32
C THR A 55 6.12 -13.27 -4.98
N GLU A 56 6.07 -12.39 -5.97
CA GLU A 56 6.23 -10.95 -5.73
C GLU A 56 5.09 -10.41 -4.88
N THR A 57 3.86 -10.87 -5.10
CA THR A 57 2.71 -10.47 -4.27
C THR A 57 2.87 -10.90 -2.81
N GLN A 58 3.36 -12.13 -2.57
CA GLN A 58 3.68 -12.59 -1.21
C GLN A 58 4.74 -11.72 -0.53
N ASN A 59 5.81 -11.37 -1.25
CA ASN A 59 6.87 -10.51 -0.73
C ASN A 59 6.34 -9.13 -0.33
N GLN A 60 5.48 -8.54 -1.14
CA GLN A 60 4.88 -7.23 -0.85
C GLN A 60 3.96 -7.27 0.36
N VAL A 61 3.16 -8.33 0.50
CA VAL A 61 2.31 -8.53 1.69
C VAL A 61 3.18 -8.70 2.93
N GLN A 62 4.26 -9.50 2.86
CA GLN A 62 5.20 -9.66 3.96
C GLN A 62 5.85 -8.33 4.36
N ALA A 63 6.33 -7.54 3.38
CA ALA A 63 6.91 -6.23 3.62
C ALA A 63 5.93 -5.27 4.32
N PHE A 64 4.65 -5.30 3.93
CA PHE A 64 3.60 -4.52 4.60
C PHE A 64 3.40 -4.96 6.07
N LEU A 65 3.36 -6.27 6.32
CA LEU A 65 3.26 -6.83 7.68
C LEU A 65 4.45 -6.41 8.56
N ASP A 66 5.67 -6.47 8.00
CA ASP A 66 6.89 -6.08 8.71
C ASP A 66 6.91 -4.59 9.01
N ALA A 67 6.51 -3.75 8.06
CA ALA A 67 6.38 -2.31 8.25
C ALA A 67 5.37 -1.97 9.37
N TYR A 68 4.21 -2.62 9.37
CA TYR A 68 3.22 -2.43 10.44
C TYR A 68 3.75 -2.88 11.80
N ASN A 69 4.41 -4.05 11.86
CA ASN A 69 4.98 -4.56 13.11
C ASN A 69 6.07 -3.62 13.65
N SER A 70 6.94 -3.10 12.78
CA SER A 70 7.98 -2.12 13.14
C SER A 70 7.39 -0.80 13.63
N LEU A 71 6.35 -0.29 12.95
CA LEU A 71 5.59 0.89 13.41
C LEU A 71 5.05 0.65 14.81
N ARG A 72 4.43 -0.51 15.04
CA ARG A 72 3.82 -0.85 16.32
C ARG A 72 4.86 -0.92 17.44
N GLU A 73 6.00 -1.54 17.20
CA GLU A 73 7.11 -1.58 18.16
C GLU A 73 7.63 -0.18 18.48
N THR A 74 7.82 0.66 17.45
CA THR A 74 8.27 2.03 17.61
C THR A 74 7.30 2.83 18.46
N VAL A 75 6.01 2.78 18.14
CA VAL A 75 4.99 3.51 18.90
C VAL A 75 4.86 2.98 20.32
N ALA A 76 4.95 1.66 20.54
CA ALA A 76 4.93 1.08 21.88
C ALA A 76 6.10 1.60 22.73
N GLY A 77 7.31 1.70 22.16
CA GLY A 77 8.47 2.28 22.84
C GLY A 77 8.28 3.76 23.16
N MET A 78 7.75 4.54 22.21
CA MET A 78 7.54 5.98 22.42
C MET A 78 6.37 6.32 23.36
N THR A 79 5.40 5.42 23.52
CA THR A 79 4.23 5.60 24.40
C THR A 79 4.37 4.90 25.75
N ALA A 80 5.48 4.19 25.98
CA ALA A 80 5.76 3.49 27.23
C ALA A 80 5.66 4.45 28.43
N THR A 81 4.81 4.13 29.40
CA THR A 81 4.57 5.00 30.56
C THR A 81 5.70 4.94 31.59
N GLY A 82 6.50 3.88 31.58
CA GLY A 82 7.62 3.66 32.49
C GLY A 82 7.21 3.57 33.97
N SER A 83 8.16 3.17 34.83
CA SER A 83 8.05 3.27 36.30
C SER A 83 9.16 4.17 36.89
N GLY A 84 9.73 5.06 36.08
CA GLY A 84 10.76 6.04 36.43
C GLY A 84 11.08 6.97 35.24
N SER A 85 11.80 8.09 35.46
CA SER A 85 12.10 9.11 34.44
C SER A 85 12.78 8.56 33.18
N ASP A 86 13.59 7.51 33.33
CA ASP A 86 14.46 6.99 32.27
C ASP A 86 13.79 5.93 31.38
N SER A 87 12.54 5.56 31.71
CA SER A 87 11.76 4.53 30.99
C SER A 87 10.49 5.08 30.33
N ARG A 88 10.26 6.39 30.45
CA ARG A 88 9.08 7.07 29.92
C ARG A 88 9.35 7.54 28.49
N GLY A 89 8.56 7.04 27.54
CA GLY A 89 8.67 7.44 26.15
C GLY A 89 8.23 8.88 25.91
N ALA A 90 8.71 9.49 24.82
CA ALA A 90 8.44 10.89 24.48
C ALA A 90 6.94 11.22 24.30
N PHE A 91 6.12 10.22 23.97
CA PHE A 91 4.67 10.33 23.78
C PHE A 91 3.89 9.60 24.90
N ALA A 92 4.50 9.36 26.05
CA ALA A 92 3.83 8.69 27.17
C ALA A 92 2.63 9.50 27.70
N GLY A 93 1.42 8.92 27.54
CA GLY A 93 0.16 9.57 27.88
C GLY A 93 -0.44 10.42 26.76
N ASP A 94 0.12 10.38 25.56
CA ASP A 94 -0.39 11.13 24.42
C ASP A 94 -1.62 10.46 23.80
N ALA A 95 -2.79 11.02 24.09
CA ALA A 95 -4.07 10.50 23.60
C ALA A 95 -4.16 10.46 22.05
N SER A 96 -3.43 11.32 21.33
CA SER A 96 -3.50 11.35 19.86
C SER A 96 -2.75 10.18 19.22
N ILE A 97 -1.62 9.77 19.80
CA ILE A 97 -0.85 8.60 19.36
C ILE A 97 -1.58 7.32 19.74
N SER A 98 -2.21 7.28 20.92
CA SER A 98 -3.10 6.18 21.31
C SER A 98 -4.32 6.07 20.39
N ALA A 99 -4.90 7.19 19.95
CA ALA A 99 -5.99 7.20 19.00
C ALA A 99 -5.56 6.65 17.63
N LEU A 100 -4.42 7.09 17.09
CA LEU A 100 -3.88 6.60 15.82
C LEU A 100 -3.65 5.08 15.85
N THR A 101 -2.97 4.58 16.88
CA THR A 101 -2.70 3.14 17.00
C THR A 101 -3.96 2.31 17.11
N SER A 102 -4.97 2.82 17.81
CA SER A 102 -6.29 2.18 17.91
C SER A 102 -7.02 2.22 16.57
N GLU A 103 -6.98 3.33 15.83
CA GLU A 103 -7.58 3.45 14.50
C GLU A 103 -6.97 2.44 13.52
N LEU A 104 -5.63 2.37 13.43
CA LEU A 104 -4.93 1.41 12.58
C LEU A 104 -5.23 -0.05 12.98
N SER A 105 -5.22 -0.34 14.29
CA SER A 105 -5.55 -1.68 14.79
C SER A 105 -6.98 -2.09 14.47
N ASN A 106 -7.93 -1.14 14.52
CA ASN A 106 -9.32 -1.38 14.17
C ASN A 106 -9.50 -1.61 12.67
N MET A 107 -8.78 -0.87 11.82
CA MET A 107 -8.79 -1.10 10.37
C MET A 107 -8.35 -2.53 10.02
N LEU A 108 -7.30 -3.05 10.67
CA LEU A 108 -6.83 -4.42 10.44
C LEU A 108 -7.82 -5.50 10.86
N ARG A 109 -8.70 -5.19 11.83
CA ARG A 109 -9.81 -6.06 12.25
C ARG A 109 -11.07 -5.86 11.41
N GLY A 110 -11.09 -4.81 10.59
CA GLY A 110 -12.23 -4.42 9.77
C GLY A 110 -12.44 -5.34 8.57
N THR A 111 -13.49 -5.01 7.83
CA THR A 111 -13.85 -5.66 6.58
C THR A 111 -13.72 -4.64 5.46
N PHE A 112 -13.11 -5.03 4.35
CA PHE A 112 -12.99 -4.23 3.14
C PHE A 112 -13.70 -4.99 2.01
N GLY A 113 -14.75 -4.39 1.46
CA GLY A 113 -15.76 -5.13 0.71
C GLY A 113 -16.44 -6.16 1.62
N GLU A 114 -16.36 -7.44 1.24
CA GLU A 114 -16.88 -8.57 2.03
C GLU A 114 -15.76 -9.40 2.68
N GLN A 115 -14.51 -8.94 2.59
CA GLN A 115 -13.33 -9.70 2.99
C GLN A 115 -12.63 -9.10 4.20
N ASN A 116 -11.91 -9.95 4.94
CA ASN A 116 -11.08 -9.56 6.09
C ASN A 116 -9.69 -10.19 5.98
N MET A 117 -8.76 -9.77 6.83
CA MET A 117 -7.37 -10.26 6.79
C MET A 117 -7.25 -11.78 6.95
N SER A 118 -8.13 -12.40 7.75
CA SER A 118 -8.12 -13.85 7.98
C SER A 118 -8.42 -14.67 6.71
N LYS A 119 -9.19 -14.13 5.76
CA LYS A 119 -9.41 -14.75 4.44
C LYS A 119 -8.10 -15.03 3.69
N PHE A 120 -7.11 -14.17 3.91
CA PHE A 120 -5.81 -14.20 3.24
C PHE A 120 -4.71 -14.80 4.12
N GLY A 121 -5.07 -15.51 5.19
CA GLY A 121 -4.11 -16.14 6.09
C GLY A 121 -3.40 -15.16 7.03
N ILE A 122 -3.84 -13.90 7.12
CA ILE A 122 -3.22 -12.91 7.99
C ILE A 122 -3.98 -12.84 9.31
N SER A 123 -3.21 -12.90 10.41
CA SER A 123 -3.73 -12.87 11.77
C SER A 123 -2.90 -11.97 12.66
N ALA A 124 -3.51 -11.47 13.74
CA ALA A 124 -2.82 -10.71 14.78
C ALA A 124 -2.60 -11.61 16.00
N ASP A 125 -1.41 -11.56 16.60
CA ASP A 125 -1.13 -12.24 17.86
C ASP A 125 -1.67 -11.47 19.08
N LYS A 126 -1.41 -11.99 20.29
CA LYS A 126 -1.84 -11.37 21.56
C LYS A 126 -1.30 -9.96 21.74
N ASP A 127 -0.15 -9.67 21.14
CA ASP A 127 0.50 -8.37 21.18
C ASP A 127 0.10 -7.56 19.95
N GLY A 128 -0.92 -7.96 19.17
CA GLY A 128 -1.38 -7.24 17.99
C GLY A 128 -0.37 -7.17 16.85
N LYS A 129 0.70 -7.97 16.87
CA LYS A 129 1.61 -8.11 15.73
C LYS A 129 1.00 -9.01 14.69
N LEU A 130 1.16 -8.64 13.43
CA LEU A 130 0.64 -9.39 12.30
C LEU A 130 1.57 -10.54 11.91
N LYS A 131 0.97 -11.66 11.53
CA LYS A 131 1.62 -12.86 11.00
C LYS A 131 0.82 -13.36 9.80
N ILE A 132 1.51 -14.00 8.87
CA ILE A 132 0.90 -14.56 7.67
C ILE A 132 1.13 -16.07 7.58
N ASP A 133 0.07 -16.80 7.21
CA ASP A 133 0.16 -18.13 6.64
C ASP A 133 0.34 -18.00 5.11
N SER A 134 1.58 -18.12 4.66
CA SER A 134 1.91 -17.96 3.24
C SER A 134 1.19 -18.95 2.34
N LYS A 135 0.82 -20.14 2.84
CA LYS A 135 0.11 -21.15 2.04
C LYS A 135 -1.33 -20.73 1.77
N VAL A 136 -2.01 -20.20 2.78
CA VAL A 136 -3.38 -19.68 2.61
C VAL A 136 -3.38 -18.49 1.65
N LEU A 137 -2.40 -17.59 1.76
CA LEU A 137 -2.26 -16.50 0.79
C LEU A 137 -1.99 -17.02 -0.62
N GLU A 138 -1.10 -18.01 -0.77
CA GLU A 138 -0.80 -18.64 -2.07
C GLU A 138 -2.04 -19.25 -2.72
N GLU A 139 -2.86 -19.94 -1.94
CA GLU A 139 -4.13 -20.50 -2.41
C GLU A 139 -5.12 -19.43 -2.83
N GLN A 140 -5.23 -18.31 -2.09
CA GLN A 140 -6.08 -17.19 -2.52
C GLN A 140 -5.56 -16.54 -3.79
N LEU A 141 -4.25 -16.36 -3.94
CA LEU A 141 -3.66 -15.77 -5.15
C LEU A 141 -3.85 -16.67 -6.39
N LYS A 142 -3.86 -17.99 -6.23
CA LYS A 142 -4.13 -18.93 -7.33
C LYS A 142 -5.61 -18.98 -7.71
N ASN A 143 -6.50 -18.96 -6.73
CA ASN A 143 -7.92 -19.17 -6.94
C ASN A 143 -8.68 -17.88 -7.29
N ASP A 144 -8.31 -16.76 -6.67
CA ASP A 144 -8.96 -15.47 -6.83
C ASP A 144 -7.98 -14.29 -6.60
N PRO A 145 -7.04 -14.07 -7.53
CA PRO A 145 -6.06 -12.98 -7.41
C PRO A 145 -6.70 -11.59 -7.42
N GLN A 146 -7.87 -11.44 -8.06
CA GLN A 146 -8.58 -10.17 -8.14
C GLN A 146 -9.11 -9.75 -6.78
N THR A 147 -9.67 -10.69 -6.00
CA THR A 147 -10.11 -10.39 -4.64
C THR A 147 -8.94 -9.99 -3.72
N VAL A 148 -7.76 -10.61 -3.88
CA VAL A 148 -6.56 -10.18 -3.15
C VAL A 148 -6.18 -8.75 -3.54
N ALA A 149 -6.11 -8.46 -4.84
CA ALA A 149 -5.76 -7.13 -5.34
C ALA A 149 -6.76 -6.06 -4.87
N GLN A 150 -8.06 -6.34 -4.92
CA GLN A 150 -9.10 -5.41 -4.46
C GLN A 150 -9.06 -5.17 -2.95
N PHE A 151 -8.82 -6.20 -2.15
CA PHE A 151 -8.74 -6.05 -0.70
C PHE A 151 -7.58 -5.12 -0.27
N PHE A 152 -6.39 -5.32 -0.85
CA PHE A 152 -5.22 -4.51 -0.50
C PHE A 152 -5.20 -3.15 -1.20
N ASN A 153 -5.34 -3.15 -2.54
CA ASN A 153 -5.08 -2.00 -3.42
C ASN A 153 -6.35 -1.37 -4.00
N GLY A 154 -7.54 -1.88 -3.68
CA GLY A 154 -8.79 -1.30 -4.16
C GLY A 154 -8.99 0.15 -3.74
N ASN A 155 -9.92 0.84 -4.38
CA ASN A 155 -10.22 2.24 -4.08
C ASN A 155 -10.67 2.47 -2.63
N ASP A 156 -11.33 1.46 -2.06
CA ASP A 156 -11.70 1.38 -0.64
C ASP A 156 -10.96 0.21 0.04
N GLY A 157 -9.76 -0.12 -0.46
CA GLY A 157 -8.92 -1.18 0.08
C GLY A 157 -8.22 -0.79 1.38
N LEU A 158 -7.61 -1.78 2.02
CA LEU A 158 -6.91 -1.63 3.29
C LEU A 158 -5.79 -0.58 3.22
N ILE A 159 -4.92 -0.64 2.20
CA ILE A 159 -3.74 0.23 2.11
C ILE A 159 -4.16 1.68 1.96
N LYS A 160 -5.10 1.96 1.05
CA LYS A 160 -5.61 3.31 0.82
C LYS A 160 -6.38 3.88 2.02
N SER A 161 -7.04 3.02 2.79
CA SER A 161 -7.71 3.43 4.03
C SER A 161 -6.73 3.77 5.14
N MET A 162 -5.65 2.98 5.26
CA MET A 162 -4.54 3.29 6.17
C MET A 162 -3.81 4.57 5.79
N ASP A 163 -3.54 4.77 4.50
CA ASP A 163 -2.90 5.97 3.96
C ASP A 163 -3.70 7.24 4.32
N LYS A 164 -5.01 7.24 4.07
CA LYS A 164 -5.93 8.32 4.48
C LYS A 164 -5.93 8.57 5.99
N SER A 165 -5.76 7.52 6.81
CA SER A 165 -5.68 7.66 8.27
C SER A 165 -4.37 8.34 8.66
N LEU A 166 -3.25 7.86 8.13
CA LEU A 166 -1.91 8.38 8.39
C LEU A 166 -1.73 9.82 7.90
N ASP A 167 -2.35 10.20 6.79
CA ASP A 167 -2.31 11.55 6.24
C ASP A 167 -2.71 12.64 7.26
N LYS A 168 -3.69 12.36 8.12
CA LYS A 168 -4.12 13.28 9.18
C LYS A 168 -3.00 13.62 10.16
N TYR A 169 -2.03 12.71 10.31
CA TYR A 169 -0.92 12.83 11.26
C TYR A 169 0.39 13.25 10.58
N LEU A 170 0.65 12.71 9.39
CA LEU A 170 1.92 12.82 8.67
C LEU A 170 1.95 13.91 7.61
N SER A 171 0.81 14.49 7.23
CA SER A 171 0.75 15.52 6.20
C SER A 171 1.76 16.65 6.44
N SER A 172 2.62 16.88 5.45
CA SER A 172 3.65 17.92 5.48
C SER A 172 3.07 19.34 5.49
N SER A 173 1.79 19.53 5.18
CA SER A 173 1.12 20.83 5.22
C SER A 173 0.37 21.03 6.54
N SER A 174 -0.45 20.06 6.95
CA SER A 174 -1.45 20.20 8.03
C SER A 174 -1.47 19.05 9.05
N GLY A 175 -0.47 18.17 9.03
CA GLY A 175 -0.43 17.00 9.91
C GLY A 175 -0.25 17.35 11.38
N LEU A 176 -0.89 16.57 12.26
CA LEU A 176 -0.82 16.77 13.71
C LEU A 176 0.62 16.71 14.27
N LEU A 177 1.47 15.84 13.72
CA LEU A 177 2.86 15.73 14.18
C LEU A 177 3.69 16.96 13.79
N LYS A 178 3.43 17.54 12.62
CA LYS A 178 4.07 18.78 12.18
C LYS A 178 3.72 19.94 13.11
N GLY A 179 2.44 20.15 13.40
CA GLY A 179 2.01 21.23 14.30
C GLY A 179 2.64 21.14 15.69
N ARG A 180 2.83 19.91 16.20
CA ARG A 180 3.54 19.65 17.45
C ARG A 180 5.04 19.95 17.35
N GLN A 181 5.68 19.57 16.24
CA GLN A 181 7.09 19.87 15.99
C GLN A 181 7.33 21.39 15.91
N GLU A 182 6.44 22.14 15.26
CA GLU A 182 6.51 23.60 15.19
C GLU A 182 6.31 24.23 16.58
N THR A 183 5.32 23.76 17.34
CA THR A 183 5.08 24.23 18.72
C THR A 183 6.25 23.94 19.65
N ALA A 184 6.90 22.78 19.50
CA ALA A 184 8.07 22.40 20.29
C ALA A 184 9.35 23.17 19.91
N ARG A 185 9.44 23.72 18.68
CA ARG A 185 10.56 24.57 18.22
C ARG A 185 10.38 26.04 18.55
N SER A 186 9.14 26.54 18.63
CA SER A 186 8.83 27.92 19.01
C SER A 186 9.32 28.44 20.38
N PRO A 187 9.71 27.62 21.39
CA PRO A 187 10.24 28.16 22.64
C PRO A 187 11.66 28.75 22.55
N GLU A 188 12.42 28.53 21.47
CA GLU A 188 13.81 28.99 21.39
C GLU A 188 14.00 30.40 20.79
N ASP A 189 13.01 30.96 20.08
CA ASP A 189 13.17 32.24 19.36
C ASP A 189 12.60 33.47 20.11
N GLY A 190 12.09 33.27 21.33
CA GLY A 190 11.39 34.31 22.11
C GLY A 190 12.16 34.97 23.25
N THR A 191 13.40 34.55 23.56
CA THR A 191 14.14 35.03 24.75
C THR A 191 15.44 35.78 24.45
N SER A 192 15.50 36.51 23.35
CA SER A 192 16.57 37.50 23.13
C SER A 192 16.02 38.76 22.48
N THR A 193 15.65 39.76 23.30
CA THR A 193 15.87 41.22 23.09
C THR A 193 14.92 42.09 23.94
N THR A 194 15.17 42.17 25.25
CA THR A 194 14.90 43.42 25.98
C THR A 194 15.95 43.62 27.08
N LYS A 195 17.11 44.19 26.72
CA LYS A 195 17.97 44.88 27.70
C LYS A 195 17.24 46.17 28.11
N PRO A 196 17.00 46.43 29.41
CA PRO A 196 16.48 47.72 29.84
C PRO A 196 17.57 48.79 29.68
N LYS A 197 17.22 49.89 29.00
CA LYS A 197 18.00 51.13 29.09
C LYS A 197 17.90 51.68 30.51
N LYS A 198 19.02 51.76 31.22
CA LYS A 198 19.32 52.80 32.20
C LYS A 198 20.80 53.14 32.12
#